data_AF-A0A7J9WFE0-F1
#
_entry.id   AF-A0A7J9WFE0-F1
#
_cell.length_a   1.000
_cell.length_b   1.000
_cell.length_c   1.000
_cell.angle_alpha   90.00
_cell.angle_beta   90.00
_cell.angle_gamma   90.00
#
_symmetry.space_group_name_H-M   'P 1'
#
loop_
_entity.id
_entity.type
_entity.pdbx_description
1 polymer ?
#
loop_
_entity_poly.entity_id
_entity_poly.type
_entity_poly.pdbx_seq_one_letter_code
_entity_poly.pdbx_strand_id
1 'polypeptide(L)'
;MRAAHVDAYSGASGDMFLGALIDAGTSMADLEAILRGLPLDGWSLDAEPTTRQGIGGTHVRVHSDEDGVVRTWGNVRSLLGAANLPEQVRARAVGAFSRLAAAEARIHRIAVDRVHFHEVGAVDAIIDVVGVCAAFHLLGVERATCGPVAMGSGMVKAAHGFSPIPAPVVVELLRGVPTFATDIAVELCTPTGAALLAEWIDDWGAQPEMIVDRVGYGAGTRDLDRPNLLRIAVGEVTRTAGSGQALVL
;
A
#
# COMPACT_ATOMS: atom_id res chain seq x y z
N MET A 1 6.21 -16.67 -14.34
CA MET A 1 5.16 -15.75 -13.86
C MET A 1 5.77 -15.05 -12.69
N ARG A 2 5.98 -13.75 -12.85
CA ARG A 2 6.68 -12.96 -11.85
C ARG A 2 5.72 -12.59 -10.74
N ALA A 3 6.11 -12.89 -9.51
CA ALA A 3 5.27 -12.70 -8.34
C ALA A 3 5.97 -11.92 -7.24
N ALA A 4 5.16 -11.28 -6.39
CA ALA A 4 5.59 -10.69 -5.14
C ALA A 4 4.96 -11.41 -3.94
N HIS A 5 5.72 -11.53 -2.86
CA HIS A 5 5.20 -11.92 -1.54
C HIS A 5 5.44 -10.78 -0.56
N VAL A 6 4.37 -10.31 0.07
CA VAL A 6 4.38 -9.21 1.03
C VAL A 6 4.28 -9.78 2.44
N ASP A 7 5.25 -9.43 3.29
CA ASP A 7 5.23 -9.73 4.71
C ASP A 7 4.91 -8.46 5.50
N ALA A 8 3.62 -8.27 5.81
CA ALA A 8 3.10 -7.13 6.57
C ALA A 8 3.17 -7.35 8.10
N TYR A 9 4.31 -7.88 8.59
CA TYR A 9 4.50 -8.24 10.00
C TYR A 9 4.58 -7.02 10.95
N SER A 10 4.82 -5.83 10.40
CA SER A 10 4.78 -4.56 11.13
C SER A 10 3.68 -3.62 10.59
N GLY A 11 2.68 -4.19 9.91
CA GLY A 11 1.64 -3.46 9.20
C GLY A 11 2.10 -3.02 7.81
N ALA A 12 1.43 -2.01 7.27
CA ALA A 12 1.67 -1.49 5.92
C ALA A 12 1.14 -0.06 5.78
N SER A 13 1.88 0.77 5.06
CA SER A 13 1.53 2.12 4.63
C SER A 13 2.03 2.36 3.20
N GLY A 14 1.64 3.49 2.61
CA GLY A 14 2.04 3.85 1.24
C GLY A 14 3.56 3.97 1.09
N ASP A 15 4.18 4.81 1.91
CA ASP A 15 5.64 4.97 2.04
C ASP A 15 6.38 3.64 2.27
N MET A 16 5.87 2.76 3.15
CA MET A 16 6.46 1.44 3.40
C MET A 16 6.38 0.53 2.17
N PHE A 17 5.27 0.53 1.44
CA PHE A 17 5.17 -0.22 0.19
C PHE A 17 6.14 0.31 -0.86
N LEU A 18 6.16 1.62 -1.06
CA LEU A 18 6.99 2.26 -2.07
C LEU A 18 8.48 2.05 -1.76
N GLY A 19 8.86 2.24 -0.50
CA GLY A 19 10.22 1.97 -0.02
C GLY A 19 10.64 0.52 -0.23
N ALA A 20 9.76 -0.45 0.08
CA ALA A 20 10.08 -1.87 -0.13
C ALA A 20 10.28 -2.21 -1.60
N LEU A 21 9.52 -1.60 -2.51
CA LEU A 21 9.65 -1.86 -3.96
C LEU A 21 10.87 -1.15 -4.57
N ILE A 22 11.23 0.04 -4.07
CA ILE A 22 12.48 0.73 -4.42
C ILE A 22 13.68 -0.10 -3.94
N ASP A 23 13.65 -0.57 -2.69
CA ASP A 23 14.70 -1.41 -2.10
C ASP A 23 14.85 -2.76 -2.84
N ALA A 24 13.74 -3.31 -3.37
CA ALA A 24 13.76 -4.49 -4.24
C ALA A 24 14.33 -4.20 -5.66
N GLY A 25 14.67 -2.95 -5.95
CA GLY A 25 15.39 -2.52 -7.14
C GLY A 25 14.55 -1.82 -8.20
N THR A 26 13.45 -1.18 -7.82
CA THR A 26 12.76 -0.21 -8.70
C THR A 26 13.63 1.04 -8.86
N SER A 27 13.86 1.45 -10.10
CA SER A 27 14.61 2.66 -10.44
C SER A 27 13.83 3.93 -10.06
N MET A 28 14.43 4.79 -9.24
CA MET A 28 13.85 6.09 -8.88
C MET A 28 13.58 6.97 -10.11
N ALA A 29 14.49 6.96 -11.09
CA ALA A 29 14.33 7.75 -12.32
C ALA A 29 13.14 7.30 -13.17
N ASP A 30 12.94 5.98 -13.31
CA ASP A 30 11.81 5.44 -14.07
C ASP A 30 10.49 5.63 -13.32
N LEU A 31 10.51 5.50 -11.99
CA LEU A 31 9.38 5.77 -11.13
C LEU A 31 8.94 7.23 -11.24
N GLU A 32 9.87 8.19 -11.12
CA GLU A 32 9.60 9.61 -11.29
C GLU A 32 9.08 9.93 -12.69
N ALA A 33 9.63 9.33 -13.74
CA ALA A 33 9.16 9.54 -15.10
C ALA A 33 7.69 9.16 -15.28
N ILE A 34 7.23 8.07 -14.64
CA ILE A 34 5.82 7.67 -14.63
C ILE A 34 4.99 8.65 -13.78
N LEU A 35 5.45 8.98 -12.57
CA LEU A 35 4.73 9.86 -11.64
C LEU A 35 4.52 11.27 -12.20
N ARG A 36 5.47 11.79 -12.99
CA ARG A 36 5.34 13.07 -13.72
C ARG A 36 4.21 13.07 -14.76
N GLY A 37 3.62 11.91 -15.06
CA GLY A 37 2.40 11.81 -15.85
C GLY A 37 1.14 12.25 -15.10
N LEU A 38 1.18 12.41 -13.77
CA LEU A 38 0.09 12.97 -12.99
C LEU A 38 -0.04 14.48 -13.22
N PRO A 39 -1.26 15.03 -13.35
CA PRO A 39 -1.47 16.47 -13.44
C PRO A 39 -1.42 17.09 -12.03
N LEU A 40 -0.26 16.94 -11.39
CA LEU A 40 0.06 17.44 -10.04
C LEU A 40 1.43 18.11 -10.08
N ASP A 41 1.48 19.33 -9.56
CA ASP A 41 2.70 20.12 -9.41
C ASP A 41 3.11 20.21 -7.94
N GLY A 42 4.27 20.82 -7.66
CA GLY A 42 4.69 21.14 -6.30
C GLY A 42 4.94 19.92 -5.43
N TRP A 43 5.46 18.83 -5.99
CA TRP A 43 5.84 17.65 -5.23
C TRP A 43 7.24 17.14 -5.61
N SER A 44 7.90 16.47 -4.66
CA SER A 44 9.11 15.68 -4.87
C SER A 44 9.05 14.39 -4.07
N LEU A 45 9.85 13.40 -4.48
CA LEU A 45 9.93 12.09 -3.85
C LEU A 45 11.36 11.82 -3.46
N ASP A 46 11.61 11.63 -2.17
CA ASP A 46 12.91 11.24 -1.63
C ASP A 46 12.88 9.80 -1.14
N ALA A 47 13.96 9.06 -1.41
CA ALA A 47 14.16 7.69 -0.95
C ALA A 47 15.56 7.58 -0.33
N GLU A 48 15.63 7.33 0.98
CA GLU A 48 16.88 7.29 1.73
C GLU A 48 17.12 5.90 2.35
N PRO A 49 18.36 5.37 2.32
CA PRO A 49 18.71 4.20 3.09
C PRO A 49 18.55 4.47 4.58
N THR A 50 17.98 3.50 5.30
CA THR A 50 17.76 3.61 6.74
C THR A 50 17.91 2.26 7.43
N THR A 51 17.94 2.27 8.75
CA THR A 51 17.97 1.07 9.58
C THR A 51 16.87 1.14 10.63
N ARG A 52 16.15 0.03 10.85
CA ARG A 52 15.18 -0.13 11.94
C ARG A 52 15.54 -1.39 12.73
N GLN A 53 15.88 -1.23 14.00
CA GLN A 53 16.26 -2.35 14.89
C GLN A 53 17.31 -3.29 14.26
N GLY A 54 18.32 -2.71 13.59
CA GLY A 54 19.43 -3.46 12.96
C GLY A 54 19.14 -4.02 11.55
N ILE A 55 17.93 -3.86 11.02
CA ILE A 55 17.57 -4.28 9.66
C ILE A 55 17.59 -3.05 8.74
N GLY A 56 18.35 -3.14 7.64
CA GLY A 56 18.40 -2.10 6.61
C GLY A 56 17.14 -2.09 5.74
N GLY A 57 16.81 -0.92 5.19
CA GLY A 57 15.75 -0.74 4.20
C GLY A 57 15.75 0.68 3.64
N THR A 58 14.69 1.02 2.92
CA THR A 58 14.51 2.35 2.33
C THR A 58 13.34 3.07 3.00
N HIS A 59 13.56 4.30 3.48
CA HIS A 59 12.50 5.21 3.91
C HIS A 59 12.16 6.15 2.75
N VAL A 60 10.88 6.28 2.46
CA VAL A 60 10.39 7.15 1.39
C VAL A 60 9.63 8.31 2.00
N ARG A 61 9.82 9.51 1.44
CA ARG A 61 9.04 10.70 1.78
C ARG A 61 8.58 11.40 0.53
N VAL A 62 7.28 11.68 0.49
CA VAL A 62 6.72 12.62 -0.47
C VAL A 62 6.72 14.00 0.18
N HIS A 63 7.32 14.96 -0.51
CA HIS A 63 7.23 16.37 -0.16
C HIS A 63 6.20 17.02 -1.08
N SER A 64 5.33 17.87 -0.53
CA SER A 64 4.36 18.63 -1.31
C SER A 64 4.20 20.06 -0.80
N ASP A 65 4.03 21.01 -1.70
CA ASP A 65 3.75 22.42 -1.39
C ASP A 65 2.30 22.61 -0.88
N GLU A 66 1.41 21.67 -1.21
CA GLU A 66 0.00 21.66 -0.81
C GLU A 66 -0.23 20.77 0.43
N ASP A 67 -0.20 21.37 1.62
CA ASP A 67 -0.62 20.67 2.83
C ASP A 67 -2.14 20.71 3.02
N GLY A 68 -2.75 19.56 3.34
CA GLY A 68 -4.13 19.50 3.83
C GLY A 68 -5.23 19.71 2.78
N VAL A 69 -4.93 19.57 1.49
CA VAL A 69 -5.97 19.62 0.44
C VAL A 69 -6.86 18.38 0.50
N VAL A 70 -8.11 18.58 0.93
CA VAL A 70 -9.14 17.54 0.95
C VAL A 70 -9.72 17.37 -0.45
N ARG A 71 -9.45 16.23 -1.07
CA ARG A 71 -10.04 15.86 -2.37
C ARG A 71 -11.22 14.92 -2.19
N THR A 72 -12.27 15.09 -3.00
CA THR A 72 -13.33 14.09 -3.11
C THR A 72 -12.85 12.90 -3.92
N TRP A 73 -13.51 11.75 -3.76
CA TRP A 73 -13.31 10.63 -4.68
C TRP A 73 -13.50 11.04 -6.15
N GLY A 74 -14.51 11.86 -6.45
CA GLY A 74 -14.75 12.38 -7.80
C GLY A 74 -13.58 13.19 -8.36
N ASN A 75 -12.88 13.97 -7.53
CA ASN A 75 -11.68 14.70 -7.92
C ASN A 75 -10.52 13.75 -8.20
N VAL A 76 -10.23 12.81 -7.29
CA VAL A 76 -9.13 11.83 -7.47
C VAL A 76 -9.36 10.98 -8.72
N ARG A 77 -10.58 10.48 -8.94
CA ARG A 77 -10.90 9.70 -10.14
C ARG A 77 -10.70 10.49 -11.43
N SER A 78 -11.13 11.75 -11.46
CA SER A 78 -10.93 12.64 -12.62
C SER A 78 -9.46 12.92 -12.87
N LEU A 79 -8.69 13.16 -11.81
CA LEU A 79 -7.23 13.36 -11.87
C LEU A 79 -6.52 12.14 -12.48
N LEU A 80 -6.81 10.94 -11.99
CA LEU A 80 -6.23 9.69 -12.52
C LEU A 80 -6.68 9.40 -13.96
N GLY A 81 -7.90 9.80 -14.32
CA GLY A 81 -8.43 9.69 -15.68
C GLY A 81 -7.72 10.62 -16.67
N ALA A 82 -7.30 11.79 -16.24
CA ALA A 82 -6.57 12.76 -17.06
C ALA A 82 -5.04 12.51 -17.09
N ALA A 83 -4.52 11.70 -16.18
CA ALA A 83 -3.08 11.44 -16.06
C ALA A 83 -2.53 10.68 -17.28
N ASN A 84 -1.28 10.94 -17.65
CA ASN A 84 -0.56 10.19 -18.68
C ASN A 84 0.24 9.03 -18.06
N LEU A 85 -0.47 8.02 -17.58
CA LEU A 85 0.10 6.82 -16.94
C LEU A 85 -0.01 5.60 -17.85
N PRO A 86 0.84 4.57 -17.69
CA PRO A 86 0.56 3.25 -18.24
C PRO A 86 -0.82 2.74 -17.81
N GLU A 87 -1.53 2.05 -18.70
CA GLU A 87 -2.92 1.64 -18.46
C GLU A 87 -3.07 0.80 -17.18
N GLN A 88 -2.17 -0.17 -16.97
CA GLN A 88 -2.19 -1.02 -15.78
C GLN A 88 -1.95 -0.23 -14.50
N VAL A 89 -1.03 0.74 -14.51
CA VAL A 89 -0.75 1.61 -13.36
C VAL A 89 -1.98 2.43 -13.01
N ARG A 90 -2.62 3.05 -14.01
CA ARG A 90 -3.86 3.81 -13.84
C ARG A 90 -4.99 2.94 -13.28
N ALA A 91 -5.19 1.75 -13.86
CA ALA A 91 -6.25 0.83 -13.46
C ALA A 91 -6.09 0.39 -12.00
N ARG A 92 -4.88 0.02 -11.59
CA ARG A 92 -4.55 -0.37 -10.22
C ARG A 92 -4.69 0.80 -9.23
N ALA A 93 -4.21 2.00 -9.59
CA ALA A 93 -4.39 3.18 -8.74
C ALA A 93 -5.88 3.53 -8.55
N VAL A 94 -6.67 3.51 -9.63
CA VAL A 94 -8.13 3.69 -9.56
C VAL A 94 -8.78 2.60 -8.72
N GLY A 95 -8.34 1.34 -8.83
CA GLY A 95 -8.80 0.21 -8.02
C GLY A 95 -8.59 0.43 -6.52
N ALA A 96 -7.36 0.78 -6.12
CA ALA A 96 -7.01 1.06 -4.73
C ALA A 96 -7.87 2.20 -4.14
N PHE A 97 -7.95 3.35 -4.83
CA PHE A 97 -8.79 4.46 -4.36
C PHE A 97 -10.29 4.14 -4.38
N SER A 98 -10.76 3.32 -5.33
CA SER A 98 -12.17 2.90 -5.37
C SER A 98 -12.53 2.02 -4.18
N ARG A 99 -11.63 1.10 -3.78
CA ARG A 99 -11.81 0.26 -2.58
C ARG A 99 -11.83 1.11 -1.32
N LEU A 100 -10.91 2.06 -1.21
CA LEU A 100 -10.88 3.02 -0.12
C LEU A 100 -12.18 3.85 -0.07
N ALA A 101 -12.61 4.42 -1.19
CA ALA A 101 -13.86 5.18 -1.26
C ALA A 101 -15.08 4.34 -0.85
N ALA A 102 -15.15 3.07 -1.27
CA ALA A 102 -16.23 2.17 -0.88
C ALA A 102 -16.23 1.85 0.62
N ALA A 103 -15.05 1.67 1.22
CA ALA A 103 -14.90 1.45 2.66
C ALA A 103 -15.32 2.70 3.45
N GLU A 104 -14.82 3.88 3.06
CA GLU A 104 -15.18 5.17 3.64
C GLU A 104 -16.71 5.41 3.57
N ALA A 105 -17.31 5.21 2.40
CA ALA A 105 -18.75 5.36 2.20
C ALA A 105 -19.57 4.48 3.16
N ARG A 106 -19.11 3.25 3.39
CA ARG A 106 -19.77 2.28 4.29
C ARG A 106 -19.62 2.69 5.76
N ILE A 107 -18.42 3.05 6.19
CA ILE A 107 -18.14 3.50 7.57
C ILE A 107 -18.93 4.76 7.89
N HIS A 108 -18.95 5.72 6.98
CA HIS A 108 -19.66 7.00 7.15
C HIS A 108 -21.13 6.96 6.75
N ARG A 109 -21.62 5.85 6.20
CA ARG A 109 -23.02 5.65 5.74
C ARG A 109 -23.50 6.73 4.76
N ILE A 110 -22.63 7.06 3.81
CA ILE A 110 -22.90 8.02 2.74
C ILE A 110 -22.81 7.33 1.38
N ALA A 111 -23.32 8.00 0.36
CA ALA A 111 -23.10 7.55 -1.02
C ALA A 111 -21.63 7.75 -1.42
N VAL A 112 -21.07 6.84 -2.22
CA VAL A 112 -19.64 6.80 -2.57
C VAL A 112 -19.17 8.04 -3.33
N ASP A 113 -20.06 8.67 -4.09
CA ASP A 113 -19.85 9.94 -4.79
C ASP A 113 -19.71 11.14 -3.84
N ARG A 114 -20.18 11.02 -2.58
CA ARG A 114 -20.06 12.05 -1.54
C ARG A 114 -18.86 11.85 -0.61
N VAL A 115 -17.98 10.88 -0.90
CA VAL A 115 -16.80 10.61 -0.08
C VAL A 115 -15.76 11.73 -0.24
N HIS A 116 -15.36 12.27 0.90
CA HIS A 116 -14.23 13.17 1.03
C HIS A 116 -13.08 12.42 1.70
N PHE A 117 -11.92 12.34 1.05
CA PHE A 117 -10.75 11.75 1.66
C PHE A 117 -10.08 12.78 2.57
N HIS A 118 -10.24 12.59 3.87
CA HIS A 118 -9.70 13.50 4.88
C HIS A 118 -8.21 13.28 5.14
N GLU A 119 -7.73 12.05 4.96
CA GLU A 119 -6.35 11.66 5.25
C GLU A 119 -5.63 11.10 4.01
N VAL A 120 -6.37 10.78 2.93
CA VAL A 120 -5.84 10.05 1.77
C VAL A 120 -6.06 10.80 0.44
N GLY A 121 -6.59 12.02 0.50
CA GLY A 121 -6.82 12.88 -0.68
C GLY A 121 -5.69 13.87 -0.97
N ALA A 122 -4.70 13.91 -0.09
CA ALA A 122 -3.53 14.77 -0.20
C ALA A 122 -2.56 14.24 -1.26
N VAL A 123 -1.61 15.09 -1.66
CA VAL A 123 -0.68 14.80 -2.76
C VAL A 123 0.21 13.62 -2.41
N ASP A 124 0.70 13.54 -1.18
CA ASP A 124 1.48 12.43 -0.63
C ASP A 124 0.79 11.07 -0.85
N ALA A 125 -0.47 10.93 -0.48
CA ALA A 125 -1.22 9.69 -0.64
C ALA A 125 -1.42 9.31 -2.12
N ILE A 126 -1.60 10.29 -3.01
CA ILE A 126 -1.72 10.03 -4.45
C ILE A 126 -0.38 9.56 -5.01
N ILE A 127 0.72 10.22 -4.66
CA ILE A 127 2.07 9.83 -5.09
C ILE A 127 2.43 8.46 -4.55
N ASP A 128 2.12 8.15 -3.30
CA ASP A 128 2.31 6.83 -2.71
C ASP A 128 1.55 5.75 -3.49
N VAL A 129 0.23 5.90 -3.66
CA VAL A 129 -0.60 4.87 -4.31
C VAL A 129 -0.19 4.66 -5.76
N VAL A 130 -0.01 5.73 -6.52
CA VAL A 130 0.39 5.65 -7.93
C VAL A 130 1.82 5.14 -8.04
N GLY A 131 2.71 5.56 -7.14
CA GLY A 131 4.11 5.15 -7.09
C GLY A 131 4.24 3.66 -6.82
N VAL A 132 3.47 3.11 -5.87
CA VAL A 132 3.43 1.66 -5.62
C VAL A 132 2.93 0.90 -6.84
N CYS A 133 1.87 1.40 -7.50
CA CYS A 133 1.36 0.77 -8.71
C CYS A 133 2.38 0.81 -9.86
N ALA A 134 3.11 1.92 -10.01
CA ALA A 134 4.18 2.07 -10.97
C ALA A 134 5.37 1.16 -10.67
N ALA A 135 5.76 1.02 -9.40
CA ALA A 135 6.87 0.17 -8.98
C ALA A 135 6.56 -1.32 -9.20
N PHE A 136 5.36 -1.79 -8.87
CA PHE A 136 4.92 -3.14 -9.24
C PHE A 136 4.95 -3.37 -10.74
N HIS A 137 4.49 -2.39 -11.53
CA HIS A 137 4.54 -2.45 -12.99
C HIS A 137 5.97 -2.51 -13.54
N LEU A 138 6.88 -1.67 -13.03
CA LEU A 138 8.30 -1.66 -13.43
C LEU A 138 9.03 -2.95 -13.05
N LEU A 139 8.68 -3.55 -11.92
CA LEU A 139 9.19 -4.86 -11.51
C LEU A 139 8.55 -6.02 -12.28
N GLY A 140 7.56 -5.75 -13.14
CA GLY A 140 6.86 -6.76 -13.93
C GLY A 140 6.06 -7.75 -13.10
N VAL A 141 5.61 -7.37 -11.90
CA VAL A 141 4.85 -8.26 -11.01
C VAL A 141 3.46 -8.49 -11.58
N GLU A 142 3.13 -9.76 -11.82
CA GLU A 142 1.85 -10.19 -12.38
C GLU A 142 0.86 -10.64 -11.30
N ARG A 143 1.38 -11.17 -10.18
CA ARG A 143 0.59 -11.69 -9.07
C ARG A 143 1.25 -11.35 -7.74
N ALA A 144 0.47 -11.03 -6.71
CA ALA A 144 1.00 -10.84 -5.36
C ALA A 144 0.29 -11.69 -4.32
N THR A 145 1.05 -12.08 -3.30
CA THR A 145 0.54 -12.81 -2.13
C THR A 145 0.93 -12.08 -0.86
N CYS A 146 0.18 -12.24 0.22
CA CYS A 146 0.52 -11.63 1.50
C CYS A 146 0.20 -12.56 2.67
N GLY A 147 1.13 -12.64 3.63
CA GLY A 147 0.85 -13.27 4.92
C GLY A 147 -0.17 -12.49 5.75
N PRO A 148 -0.43 -12.92 7.00
CA PRO A 148 -1.28 -12.16 7.91
C PRO A 148 -0.77 -10.72 8.12
N VAL A 149 -1.70 -9.76 8.18
CA VAL A 149 -1.38 -8.34 8.35
C VAL A 149 -1.38 -7.97 9.84
N ALA A 150 -0.28 -7.38 10.32
CA ALA A 150 -0.18 -6.91 11.69
C ALA A 150 -1.03 -5.65 11.91
N MET A 151 -1.75 -5.65 13.03
CA MET A 151 -2.62 -4.56 13.45
C MET A 151 -2.09 -3.91 14.72
N GLY A 152 -2.22 -2.58 14.78
CA GLY A 152 -1.97 -1.82 16.00
C GLY A 152 -3.14 -1.93 17.00
N SER A 153 -3.03 -1.19 18.10
CA SER A 153 -4.06 -1.09 19.14
C SER A 153 -4.20 0.34 19.67
N GLY A 154 -5.28 0.62 20.41
CA GLY A 154 -5.48 1.90 21.09
C GLY A 154 -6.41 2.86 20.35
N MET A 155 -6.19 4.17 20.56
CA MET A 155 -6.98 5.26 19.95
C MET A 155 -6.01 6.31 19.39
N VAL A 156 -6.32 6.86 18.22
CA VAL A 156 -5.59 7.97 17.61
C VAL A 156 -6.50 9.18 17.47
N LYS A 157 -5.95 10.38 17.60
CA LYS A 157 -6.67 11.62 17.31
C LYS A 157 -6.64 11.86 15.80
N ALA A 158 -7.78 11.76 15.14
CA ALA A 158 -8.01 12.06 13.73
C ALA A 158 -8.75 13.41 13.57
N ALA A 159 -8.99 13.82 12.33
CA ALA A 159 -9.67 15.09 12.02
C ALA A 159 -11.08 15.20 12.62
N HIS A 160 -11.81 14.09 12.78
CA HIS A 160 -13.18 14.04 13.31
C HIS A 160 -13.24 13.57 14.76
N GLY A 161 -12.12 13.62 15.48
CA GLY A 161 -12.02 13.21 16.89
C GLY A 161 -11.20 11.93 17.05
N PHE A 162 -11.46 11.18 18.13
CA PHE A 162 -10.73 9.95 18.39
C PHE A 162 -11.26 8.80 17.52
N SER A 163 -10.34 8.12 16.84
CA SER A 163 -10.58 6.92 16.04
C SER A 163 -9.91 5.72 16.73
N PRO A 164 -10.58 4.54 16.80
CA PRO A 164 -9.92 3.33 17.29
C PRO A 164 -8.78 2.91 16.35
N ILE A 165 -7.81 2.18 16.88
CA ILE A 165 -6.79 1.48 16.12
C ILE A 165 -7.08 -0.03 16.23
N PRO A 166 -7.21 -0.76 15.11
CA PRO A 166 -7.14 -0.27 13.73
C PRO A 166 -8.26 0.68 13.36
N ALA A 167 -7.98 1.63 12.46
CA ALA A 167 -8.97 2.55 11.95
C ALA A 167 -10.17 1.79 11.36
N PRO A 168 -11.43 2.26 11.53
CA PRO A 168 -12.60 1.55 11.03
C PRO A 168 -12.54 1.23 9.53
N VAL A 169 -11.94 2.14 8.74
CA VAL A 169 -11.74 1.97 7.30
C VAL A 169 -10.75 0.84 6.99
N VAL A 170 -9.69 0.68 7.80
CA VAL A 170 -8.73 -0.43 7.67
C VAL A 170 -9.42 -1.76 7.92
N VAL A 171 -10.23 -1.85 8.98
CA VAL A 171 -11.01 -3.06 9.28
C VAL A 171 -11.97 -3.40 8.15
N GLU A 172 -12.58 -2.38 7.54
CA GLU A 172 -13.48 -2.58 6.41
C GLU A 172 -12.77 -3.06 5.14
N LEU A 173 -11.62 -2.46 4.82
CA LEU A 173 -10.79 -2.84 3.67
C LEU A 173 -10.26 -4.28 3.76
N LEU A 174 -9.93 -4.72 4.97
CA LEU A 174 -9.33 -6.03 5.24
C LEU A 174 -10.37 -7.05 5.74
N ARG A 175 -11.65 -6.83 5.46
CA ARG A 175 -12.71 -7.80 5.77
C ARG A 175 -12.46 -9.12 5.03
N GLY A 176 -12.32 -10.21 5.77
CA GLY A 176 -12.03 -11.55 5.22
C GLY A 176 -10.55 -11.82 4.97
N VAL A 177 -9.67 -10.88 5.32
CA VAL A 177 -8.21 -11.01 5.24
C VAL A 177 -7.66 -11.55 6.57
N PRO A 178 -6.66 -12.44 6.57
CA PRO A 178 -5.96 -12.84 7.79
C PRO A 178 -5.24 -11.65 8.42
N THR A 179 -5.56 -11.35 9.67
CA THR A 179 -4.93 -10.28 10.46
C THR A 179 -4.55 -10.79 11.84
N PHE A 180 -3.63 -10.12 12.51
CA PHE A 180 -3.31 -10.38 13.91
C PHE A 180 -3.07 -9.09 14.68
N ALA A 181 -3.53 -9.05 15.92
CA ALA A 181 -3.34 -7.90 16.80
C ALA A 181 -1.93 -7.91 17.40
N THR A 182 -1.39 -6.71 17.58
CA THR A 182 -0.18 -6.46 18.37
C THR A 182 -0.52 -5.60 19.59
N ASP A 183 0.41 -5.51 20.53
CA ASP A 183 0.37 -4.62 21.69
C ASP A 183 0.84 -3.19 21.38
N ILE A 184 1.15 -2.89 20.11
CA ILE A 184 1.71 -1.60 19.72
C ILE A 184 0.60 -0.56 19.62
N ALA A 185 0.70 0.48 20.44
CA ALA A 185 -0.29 1.55 20.54
C ALA A 185 -0.18 2.61 19.41
N VAL A 186 0.06 2.18 18.17
CA VAL A 186 0.13 3.05 16.99
C VAL A 186 -0.58 2.41 15.80
N GLU A 187 -1.00 3.22 14.83
CA GLU A 187 -1.49 2.70 13.56
C GLU A 187 -0.34 2.07 12.75
N LEU A 188 -0.28 0.73 12.77
CA LEU A 188 0.70 -0.05 12.01
C LEU A 188 0.26 -0.24 10.55
N CYS A 189 -1.01 -0.55 10.32
CA CYS A 189 -1.59 -0.62 8.99
C CYS A 189 -2.46 0.61 8.78
N THR A 190 -2.08 1.47 7.84
CA THR A 190 -2.82 2.70 7.51
C THR A 190 -3.92 2.41 6.48
N PRO A 191 -4.93 3.29 6.32
CA PRO A 191 -5.94 3.14 5.28
C PRO A 191 -5.34 2.99 3.87
N THR A 192 -4.27 3.74 3.56
CA THR A 192 -3.53 3.64 2.29
C THR A 192 -2.89 2.27 2.12
N GLY A 193 -2.17 1.77 3.13
CA GLY A 193 -1.54 0.45 3.07
C GLY A 193 -2.56 -0.68 2.95
N ALA A 194 -3.67 -0.59 3.68
CA ALA A 194 -4.78 -1.55 3.59
C ALA A 194 -5.45 -1.54 2.20
N ALA A 195 -5.62 -0.36 1.58
CA ALA A 195 -6.19 -0.25 0.24
C ALA A 195 -5.26 -0.82 -0.84
N LEU A 196 -3.95 -0.59 -0.72
CA LEU A 196 -2.94 -1.18 -1.60
C LEU A 196 -2.91 -2.71 -1.48
N LEU A 197 -2.93 -3.23 -0.25
CA LEU A 197 -3.03 -4.67 -0.01
C LEU A 197 -4.31 -5.26 -0.62
N ALA A 198 -5.47 -4.64 -0.38
CA ALA A 198 -6.75 -5.11 -0.90
C ALA A 198 -6.84 -5.06 -2.43
N GLU A 199 -6.05 -4.19 -3.09
CA GLU A 199 -5.99 -4.09 -4.54
C GLU A 199 -5.01 -5.07 -5.18
N TRP A 200 -3.81 -5.23 -4.61
CA TRP A 200 -2.73 -5.98 -5.24
C TRP A 200 -2.67 -7.44 -4.84
N ILE A 201 -3.13 -7.82 -3.65
CA ILE A 201 -2.98 -9.19 -3.17
C ILE A 201 -4.06 -10.10 -3.75
N ASP A 202 -3.62 -11.07 -4.54
CA ASP A 202 -4.48 -12.08 -5.15
C ASP A 202 -4.78 -13.23 -4.17
N ASP A 203 -3.81 -13.60 -3.34
CA ASP A 203 -3.94 -14.69 -2.37
C ASP A 203 -3.32 -14.37 -1.02
N TRP A 204 -4.05 -14.75 0.03
CA TRP A 204 -3.65 -14.54 1.41
C TRP A 204 -3.14 -15.83 2.03
N GLY A 205 -1.93 -15.80 2.60
CA GLY A 205 -1.30 -16.96 3.21
C GLY A 205 0.21 -16.98 3.03
N ALA A 206 0.77 -18.19 3.07
CA ALA A 206 2.21 -18.39 2.95
C ALA A 206 2.72 -18.00 1.56
N GLN A 207 4.00 -17.62 1.50
CA GLN A 207 4.73 -17.44 0.24
C GLN A 207 4.58 -18.69 -0.64
N PRO A 208 4.20 -18.56 -1.93
CA PRO A 208 4.19 -19.68 -2.85
C PRO A 208 5.62 -20.22 -3.08
N GLU A 209 5.73 -21.44 -3.58
CA GLU A 209 7.01 -21.93 -4.08
C GLU A 209 7.51 -21.02 -5.22
N MET A 210 8.61 -20.32 -4.98
CA MET A 210 9.19 -19.38 -5.93
C MET A 210 10.71 -19.27 -5.75
N ILE A 211 11.41 -18.94 -6.84
CA ILE A 211 12.80 -18.51 -6.80
C ILE A 211 12.80 -17.01 -6.59
N VAL A 212 13.14 -16.58 -5.37
CA VAL A 212 13.27 -15.15 -5.02
C VAL A 212 14.57 -14.61 -5.61
N ASP A 213 14.47 -13.57 -6.44
CA ASP A 213 15.63 -12.88 -7.04
C ASP A 213 15.88 -11.49 -6.45
N ARG A 214 14.86 -10.89 -5.83
CA ARG A 214 14.92 -9.57 -5.20
C ARG A 214 14.18 -9.59 -3.87
N VAL A 215 14.71 -8.86 -2.89
CA VAL A 215 14.06 -8.61 -1.60
C VAL A 215 14.23 -7.14 -1.29
N GLY A 216 13.17 -6.50 -0.81
CA GLY A 216 13.22 -5.13 -0.36
C GLY A 216 12.49 -4.91 0.95
N TYR A 217 12.98 -3.93 1.72
CA TYR A 217 12.42 -3.49 2.99
C TYR A 217 12.06 -2.01 2.92
N GLY A 218 10.81 -1.68 3.21
CA GLY A 218 10.33 -0.31 3.28
C GLY A 218 10.07 0.11 4.72
N ALA A 219 10.73 1.17 5.16
CA ALA A 219 10.68 1.63 6.54
C ALA A 219 9.48 2.52 6.79
N GLY A 220 8.79 2.27 7.89
CA GLY A 220 7.78 3.18 8.40
C GLY A 220 8.42 4.39 9.09
N THR A 221 7.67 5.48 9.13
CA THR A 221 8.13 6.75 9.72
C THR A 221 8.32 6.70 11.24
N ARG A 222 7.58 5.85 11.96
CA ARG A 222 7.66 5.75 13.43
C ARG A 222 8.82 4.87 13.89
N ASP A 223 9.53 5.30 14.93
CA ASP A 223 10.47 4.45 15.66
C ASP A 223 9.73 3.59 16.67
N LEU A 224 9.90 2.27 16.58
CA LEU A 224 9.29 1.26 17.45
C LEU A 224 10.38 0.44 18.15
N ASP A 225 9.98 -0.30 19.18
CA ASP A 225 10.83 -1.27 19.90
C ASP A 225 11.16 -2.54 19.09
N ARG A 226 10.57 -2.66 17.90
CA ARG A 226 10.73 -3.74 16.93
C ARG A 226 10.85 -3.18 15.51
N PRO A 227 11.29 -3.95 14.51
CA PRO A 227 11.47 -3.42 13.16
C PRO A 227 10.15 -2.90 12.57
N ASN A 228 10.08 -1.59 12.35
CA ASN A 228 8.97 -0.95 11.64
C ASN A 228 9.24 -0.98 10.13
N LEU A 229 9.10 -2.17 9.54
CA LEU A 229 9.44 -2.44 8.15
C LEU A 229 8.35 -3.30 7.50
N LEU A 230 8.06 -3.02 6.23
CA LEU A 230 7.36 -3.92 5.32
C LEU A 230 8.42 -4.66 4.50
N ARG A 231 8.31 -5.98 4.36
CA ARG A 231 9.19 -6.76 3.49
C ARG A 231 8.44 -7.22 2.25
N ILE A 232 9.09 -7.14 1.09
CA ILE A 232 8.60 -7.71 -0.16
C ILE A 232 9.69 -8.60 -0.76
N ALA A 233 9.34 -9.85 -1.08
CA ALA A 233 10.15 -10.76 -1.89
C ALA A 233 9.58 -10.82 -3.31
N VAL A 234 10.42 -10.69 -4.33
CA VAL A 234 10.03 -10.73 -5.75
C VAL A 234 10.82 -11.81 -6.46
N GLY A 235 10.15 -12.53 -7.37
CA GLY A 235 10.78 -13.64 -8.09
C GLY A 235 9.83 -14.40 -8.99
N GLU A 236 10.26 -15.57 -9.45
CA GLU A 236 9.49 -16.44 -10.36
C GLU A 236 8.88 -17.63 -9.61
N VAL A 237 7.56 -17.82 -9.75
CA VAL A 237 6.86 -18.99 -9.18
C VAL A 237 7.31 -20.28 -9.88
N THR A 238 7.69 -21.30 -9.10
CA THR A 238 8.24 -22.56 -9.63
C THR A 238 7.20 -23.65 -9.88
N ARG A 239 6.03 -23.58 -9.22
CA ARG A 239 4.88 -24.44 -9.50
C ARG A 239 3.59 -23.64 -9.36
N THR A 240 2.77 -23.60 -10.42
CA THR A 240 1.34 -23.35 -10.25
C THR A 240 0.80 -24.52 -9.45
N ALA A 241 0.33 -24.29 -8.22
CA ALA A 241 -0.40 -25.30 -7.49
C ALA A 241 -1.58 -25.75 -8.38
N GLY A 242 -1.47 -26.95 -8.95
CA GLY A 242 -2.57 -27.57 -9.66
C GLY A 242 -3.74 -27.65 -8.70
N SER A 243 -4.92 -27.25 -9.16
CA SER A 243 -6.20 -27.42 -8.47
C SER A 243 -6.25 -28.82 -7.86
N GLY A 244 -6.04 -28.91 -6.55
CA GLY A 244 -6.15 -30.17 -5.83
C GLY A 244 -7.57 -30.66 -5.99
N GLN A 245 -7.75 -31.73 -6.77
CA GLN A 245 -8.96 -32.54 -6.69
C GLN A 245 -9.15 -32.90 -5.23
N ALA A 246 -10.25 -32.42 -4.64
CA ALA A 246 -10.71 -32.89 -3.35
C ALA A 246 -10.85 -34.41 -3.43
N LEU A 247 -9.97 -35.13 -2.75
CA LEU A 247 -10.20 -36.52 -2.40
C LEU A 247 -11.40 -36.53 -1.45
N VAL A 248 -12.55 -36.87 -2.02
CA VAL A 248 -13.72 -37.30 -1.26
C VAL A 248 -13.33 -38.62 -0.61
N LEU A 249 -13.24 -38.63 0.72
CA LEU A 249 -13.33 -39.82 1.55
C LEU A 249 -14.63 -39.73 2.35
#